data_AF-A0A329H2X4-F1
#
_entry.id   AF-A0A329H2X4-F1
#
_cell.length_a   1.000
_cell.length_b   1.000
_cell.length_c   1.000
_cell.angle_alpha   90.00
_cell.angle_beta   90.00
_cell.angle_gamma   90.00
#
_symmetry.space_group_name_H-M   'P 1'
#
loop_
_entity.id
_entity.type
_entity.pdbx_description
1 polymer ?
#
loop_
_entity_poly.entity_id
_entity_poly.type
_entity_poly.pdbx_seq_one_letter_code
_entity_poly.pdbx_strand_id
1 'polypeptide(L)'
;MTDLAPAIQAELAFADQVLADLREALPLDARARDPLVIATVGDLQVRLAAARALQRPHRSEDAPVRQIQARLAADHARQLAAELKREWLTDAPAPRQPGPSVRDLRRLLGEHHLTITD
;
A
#
# COMPACT_ATOMS: atom_id res chain seq x y z
N MET A 1 12.63 12.19 20.23
CA MET A 1 11.92 11.11 19.51
C MET A 1 10.79 11.77 18.73
N THR A 2 10.75 11.61 17.40
CA THR A 2 9.67 12.17 16.57
C THR A 2 8.37 11.45 16.88
N ASP A 3 7.30 12.19 17.18
CA ASP A 3 5.98 11.61 17.35
C ASP A 3 5.45 11.14 15.98
N LEU A 4 5.29 9.83 15.83
CA LEU A 4 4.81 9.20 14.60
C LEU A 4 3.29 9.12 14.54
N ALA A 5 2.59 9.29 15.67
CA ALA A 5 1.15 9.16 15.76
C ALA A 5 0.36 10.00 14.72
N PRO A 6 0.65 11.30 14.50
CA PRO A 6 -0.10 12.09 13.53
C PRO A 6 0.09 11.61 12.09
N ALA A 7 1.29 11.16 11.74
CA ALA A 7 1.57 10.63 10.40
C ALA A 7 0.81 9.32 10.18
N ILE A 8 0.85 8.41 11.15
CA ILE A 8 0.13 7.13 11.09
C ILE A 8 -1.38 7.40 10.96
N GLN A 9 -1.93 8.34 11.72
CA GLN A 9 -3.35 8.69 11.66
C GLN A 9 -3.77 9.24 10.30
N ALA A 10 -2.96 10.12 9.71
CA ALA A 10 -3.23 10.68 8.38
C ALA A 10 -3.25 9.60 7.29
N GLU A 11 -2.34 8.63 7.38
CA GLU A 11 -2.25 7.51 6.42
C GLU A 11 -3.44 6.56 6.51
N LEU A 12 -3.85 6.22 7.74
CA LEU A 12 -5.05 5.42 7.93
C LEU A 12 -6.29 6.15 7.45
N ALA A 13 -6.44 7.44 7.77
CA ALA A 13 -7.58 8.23 7.32
C ALA A 13 -7.68 8.28 5.79
N PHE A 14 -6.55 8.45 5.10
CA PHE A 14 -6.51 8.39 3.64
C PHE A 14 -6.95 7.01 3.11
N ALA A 15 -6.38 5.93 3.65
CA ALA A 15 -6.69 4.58 3.20
C ALA A 15 -8.15 4.18 3.50
N ASP A 16 -8.71 4.65 4.62
CA ASP A 16 -10.11 4.46 4.97
C ASP A 16 -11.06 5.18 4.02
N GLN A 17 -10.72 6.42 3.66
CA GLN A 17 -11.52 7.17 2.69
C GLN A 17 -11.56 6.44 1.35
N VAL A 18 -10.41 5.97 0.85
CA VAL A 18 -10.35 5.20 -0.40
C VAL A 18 -11.16 3.91 -0.29
N LEU A 19 -11.06 3.19 0.83
CA LEU A 19 -11.86 1.98 1.02
C LEU A 19 -13.36 2.28 1.01
N ALA A 20 -13.80 3.41 1.57
CA ALA A 20 -15.19 3.85 1.50
C ALA A 20 -15.59 4.14 0.05
N ASP A 21 -14.80 4.94 -0.67
CA ASP A 21 -15.04 5.29 -2.08
C ASP A 21 -15.14 4.02 -2.95
N LEU A 22 -14.26 3.03 -2.73
CA LEU A 22 -14.28 1.74 -3.43
C LEU A 22 -15.56 0.94 -3.13
N ARG A 23 -16.04 0.94 -1.88
CA ARG A 23 -17.27 0.23 -1.50
C ARG A 23 -18.51 0.85 -2.13
N GLU A 24 -18.49 2.15 -2.40
CA GLU A 24 -19.56 2.86 -3.10
C GLU A 24 -19.50 2.64 -4.62
N ALA A 25 -18.31 2.72 -5.22
CA ALA A 25 -18.14 2.62 -6.67
C ALA A 25 -18.25 1.19 -7.21
N LEU A 26 -17.64 0.20 -6.53
CA LEU A 26 -17.50 -1.15 -7.07
C LEU A 26 -18.83 -1.87 -7.33
N PRO A 27 -19.86 -1.84 -6.47
CA PRO A 27 -21.13 -2.53 -6.73
C PRO A 27 -21.86 -2.05 -7.99
N LEU A 28 -21.57 -0.83 -8.45
CA LEU A 28 -22.12 -0.23 -9.66
C LEU A 28 -21.34 -0.63 -10.91
N ASP A 29 -20.15 -1.18 -10.74
CA ASP A 29 -19.24 -1.59 -11.79
C ASP A 29 -19.36 -3.11 -12.06
N ALA A 30 -19.22 -3.52 -13.33
CA ALA A 30 -19.21 -4.94 -13.71
C ALA A 30 -18.07 -5.72 -13.01
N ARG A 31 -17.05 -4.99 -12.56
CA ARG A 31 -15.89 -5.49 -11.81
C ARG A 31 -16.20 -6.02 -10.41
N ALA A 32 -17.38 -5.74 -9.85
CA ALA A 32 -17.77 -6.20 -8.50
C ALA A 32 -17.65 -7.73 -8.30
N ARG A 33 -17.75 -8.50 -9.38
CA ARG A 33 -17.70 -9.97 -9.37
C ARG A 33 -16.33 -10.55 -9.74
N ASP A 34 -15.35 -9.69 -10.04
CA ASP A 34 -14.01 -10.13 -10.37
C ASP A 34 -13.29 -10.61 -9.09
N PRO A 35 -12.84 -11.87 -9.01
CA PRO A 35 -12.12 -12.39 -7.86
C PRO A 35 -10.84 -11.59 -7.52
N LEU A 36 -10.16 -11.02 -8.51
CA LEU A 36 -8.95 -10.23 -8.29
C LEU A 36 -9.28 -8.90 -7.61
N VAL A 37 -10.38 -8.25 -8.00
CA VAL A 37 -10.87 -7.01 -7.37
C VAL A 37 -11.33 -7.29 -5.94
N ILE A 38 -12.00 -8.41 -5.70
CA ILE A 38 -12.40 -8.81 -4.34
C ILE A 38 -11.17 -9.06 -3.47
N ALA A 39 -10.18 -9.80 -3.96
CA ALA A 39 -8.98 -10.16 -3.21
C ALA A 39 -8.14 -8.93 -2.82
N THR A 40 -7.98 -7.98 -3.74
CA THR A 40 -7.21 -6.75 -3.54
C THR A 40 -7.89 -5.76 -2.59
N VAL A 41 -9.22 -5.59 -2.68
CA VAL A 41 -9.99 -4.83 -1.68
C VAL A 41 -9.91 -5.51 -0.31
N GLY A 42 -9.96 -6.85 -0.27
CA GLY A 42 -9.74 -7.63 0.94
C GLY A 42 -8.35 -7.42 1.55
N ASP A 43 -7.29 -7.40 0.73
CA ASP A 43 -5.92 -7.12 1.20
C ASP A 43 -5.82 -5.73 1.85
N LEU A 44 -6.44 -4.71 1.25
CA LEU A 44 -6.48 -3.37 1.86
C LEU A 44 -7.16 -3.39 3.25
N GLN A 45 -8.28 -4.10 3.38
CA GLN A 45 -8.98 -4.24 4.68
C GLN A 45 -8.11 -4.92 5.73
N VAL A 46 -7.38 -5.98 5.36
CA VAL A 46 -6.46 -6.69 6.26
C VAL A 46 -5.33 -5.78 6.70
N ARG A 47 -4.72 -5.02 5.80
CA ARG A 47 -3.62 -4.09 6.13
C ARG A 47 -4.06 -2.97 7.07
N LEU A 48 -5.25 -2.39 6.83
CA LEU A 48 -5.87 -1.42 7.75
C LEU A 48 -6.10 -2.01 9.13
N ALA A 49 -6.63 -3.23 9.21
CA ALA A 49 -6.88 -3.92 10.47
C ALA A 49 -5.57 -4.21 11.23
N ALA A 50 -4.52 -4.65 10.52
CA ALA A 50 -3.20 -4.90 11.10
C ALA A 50 -2.57 -3.61 11.65
N ALA A 51 -2.59 -2.52 10.88
CA ALA A 51 -2.04 -1.23 11.32
C ALA A 51 -2.76 -0.70 12.56
N ARG A 52 -4.10 -0.80 12.62
CA ARG A 52 -4.89 -0.43 13.80
C ARG A 52 -4.59 -1.31 15.01
N ALA A 53 -4.38 -2.61 14.81
CA ALA A 53 -4.03 -3.52 15.91
C ALA A 53 -2.70 -3.14 16.57
N LEU A 54 -1.73 -2.64 15.78
CA LEU A 54 -0.43 -2.19 16.27
C LEU A 54 -0.51 -0.88 17.08
N GLN A 55 -1.49 -0.02 16.79
CA GLN A 55 -1.71 1.23 17.54
C GLN A 55 -2.38 1.04 18.91
N ARG A 56 -3.00 -0.12 19.16
CA ARG A 56 -3.68 -0.35 20.44
C ARG A 56 -2.67 -0.27 21.60
N PRO A 57 -3.04 0.38 22.72
CA PRO A 57 -2.17 0.48 23.88
C PRO A 57 -1.68 -0.91 24.31
N HIS A 58 -0.38 -1.05 24.47
CA HIS A 58 0.25 -2.31 24.87
C HIS A 58 1.22 -2.05 26.00
N ARG A 59 1.22 -2.92 27.02
CA ARG A 59 2.06 -2.79 28.22
C ARG A 59 3.48 -3.36 28.05
N SER A 60 3.94 -3.58 26.81
CA SER A 60 5.26 -4.22 26.55
C SER A 60 6.39 -3.18 26.51
N GLU A 61 7.59 -3.60 26.88
CA GLU A 61 8.86 -2.88 26.70
C GLU A 61 9.19 -2.64 25.21
N ASP A 62 8.53 -3.34 24.28
CA ASP A 62 8.70 -3.21 22.82
C ASP A 62 8.04 -1.97 22.20
N ALA A 63 7.70 -0.95 23.00
CA ALA A 63 6.95 0.22 22.55
C ALA A 63 7.56 0.93 21.32
N PRO A 64 8.89 1.13 21.21
CA PRO A 64 9.50 1.75 20.03
C PRO A 64 9.38 0.88 18.76
N VAL A 65 9.60 -0.42 18.88
CA VAL A 65 9.50 -1.36 17.75
C VAL A 65 8.08 -1.41 17.22
N ARG A 66 7.09 -1.45 18.12
CA ARG A 66 5.67 -1.40 17.75
C ARG A 66 5.29 -0.10 17.04
N GLN A 67 5.84 1.05 17.45
CA GLN A 67 5.60 2.32 16.74
C GLN A 67 6.14 2.29 15.30
N ILE A 68 7.33 1.72 15.09
CA ILE A 68 7.90 1.55 13.76
C ILE A 68 7.04 0.59 12.93
N GLN A 69 6.61 -0.54 13.50
CA GLN A 69 5.72 -1.49 12.82
C GLN A 69 4.37 -0.85 12.47
N ALA A 70 3.78 -0.06 13.36
CA ALA A 70 2.54 0.66 13.11
C ALA A 70 2.70 1.65 11.95
N ARG A 71 3.84 2.36 11.91
CA ARG A 71 4.18 3.30 10.84
C ARG A 71 4.33 2.62 9.48
N LEU A 72 5.03 1.50 9.44
CA LEU A 72 5.21 0.71 8.21
C LEU A 72 3.88 0.13 7.74
N ALA A 73 3.08 -0.44 8.66
CA ALA A 73 1.77 -0.99 8.32
C ALA A 73 0.81 0.08 7.77
N ALA A 74 0.81 1.28 8.35
CA ALA A 74 0.00 2.40 7.86
C ALA A 74 0.47 2.90 6.48
N ASP A 75 1.77 3.02 6.23
CA ASP A 75 2.27 3.40 4.89
C ASP A 75 1.93 2.33 3.85
N HIS A 76 2.07 1.05 4.18
CA HIS A 76 1.69 -0.04 3.28
C HIS A 76 0.20 -0.01 2.92
N ALA A 77 -0.68 0.30 3.88
CA ALA A 77 -2.11 0.48 3.62
C ALA A 77 -2.36 1.70 2.73
N ARG A 78 -1.68 2.83 2.99
CA ARG A 78 -1.76 4.06 2.21
C ARG A 78 -1.28 3.86 0.77
N GLN A 79 -0.18 3.15 0.56
CA GLN A 79 0.38 2.86 -0.76
C GLN A 79 -0.60 2.03 -1.60
N LEU A 80 -1.12 0.93 -1.04
CA LEU A 80 -2.12 0.10 -1.71
C LEU A 80 -3.39 0.92 -2.00
N ALA A 81 -3.90 1.69 -1.04
CA ALA A 81 -5.04 2.58 -1.29
C ALA A 81 -4.77 3.59 -2.43
N ALA A 82 -3.57 4.15 -2.51
CA ALA A 82 -3.21 5.07 -3.59
C ALA A 82 -3.13 4.38 -4.96
N GLU A 83 -2.75 3.11 -5.01
CA GLU A 83 -2.81 2.28 -6.22
C GLU A 83 -4.26 2.04 -6.64
N LEU A 84 -5.10 1.52 -5.74
CA LEU A 84 -6.49 1.20 -6.03
C LEU A 84 -7.30 2.46 -6.41
N LYS A 85 -7.04 3.60 -5.76
CA LYS A 85 -7.66 4.89 -6.12
C LYS A 85 -7.29 5.32 -7.54
N ARG A 86 -6.01 5.17 -7.93
CA ARG A 86 -5.57 5.53 -9.29
C ARG A 86 -6.14 4.59 -10.34
N GLU A 87 -6.23 3.30 -10.03
CA GLU A 87 -6.63 2.30 -11.01
C GLU A 87 -8.15 2.24 -11.20
N TRP A 88 -8.94 2.40 -10.13
CA TRP A 88 -10.37 2.10 -10.17
C TRP A 88 -11.29 3.27 -9.82
N LEU A 89 -10.78 4.31 -9.16
CA LEU A 89 -11.59 5.50 -8.80
C LEU A 89 -11.25 6.72 -9.64
N THR A 90 -10.12 6.70 -10.35
CA THR A 90 -9.69 7.81 -11.20
C THR A 90 -9.72 7.34 -12.65
N ASP A 91 -10.52 7.99 -13.49
CA ASP A 91 -10.58 7.74 -14.94
C ASP A 91 -9.31 8.22 -15.68
N ALA A 92 -8.33 8.76 -14.93
CA ALA A 92 -7.07 9.21 -15.47
C ALA A 92 -6.15 8.00 -15.67
N PRO A 93 -5.57 7.80 -16.88
CA PRO A 93 -4.62 6.73 -17.10
C PRO A 93 -3.49 6.87 -16.08
N ALA A 94 -3.30 5.85 -15.23
CA ALA A 94 -2.20 5.83 -14.30
C ALA A 94 -0.90 6.13 -15.08
N PRO A 95 -0.06 7.09 -14.65
CA PRO A 95 1.23 7.26 -15.28
C PRO A 95 1.94 5.92 -15.15
N ARG A 96 2.17 5.23 -16.27
CA ARG A 96 2.96 4.01 -16.30
C ARG A 96 4.27 4.39 -15.65
N GLN A 97 4.51 3.88 -14.44
CA GLN A 97 5.83 4.03 -13.85
C GLN A 97 6.79 3.38 -14.85
N PRO A 98 7.74 4.13 -15.43
CA PRO A 98 8.75 3.51 -16.24
C PRO A 98 9.39 2.46 -15.35
N GLY A 99 9.39 1.21 -15.81
CA GLY A 99 10.13 0.15 -15.13
C GLY A 99 11.58 0.60 -14.88
N PRO A 100 12.28 -0.01 -13.91
CA PRO A 100 13.65 0.35 -13.60
C PRO A 100 14.46 0.44 -14.90
N SER A 101 15.18 1.55 -15.08
CA SER A 101 15.97 1.74 -16.28
C SER A 101 16.97 0.59 -16.43
N VAL A 102 17.46 0.34 -17.64
CA VAL A 102 18.50 -0.70 -17.86
C VAL A 102 19.71 -0.48 -16.93
N ARG A 103 20.00 0.78 -16.56
CA ARG A 103 21.03 1.13 -15.58
C ARG A 103 20.66 0.71 -14.16
N ASP A 104 19.41 0.88 -13.75
CA ASP A 104 18.93 0.46 -12.43
C ASP A 104 18.87 -1.07 -12.33
N LEU A 105 18.48 -1.75 -13.41
CA LEU A 105 18.52 -3.21 -13.51
C LEU A 105 19.97 -3.74 -13.44
N ARG A 106 20.92 -3.11 -14.16
CA ARG A 106 22.36 -3.43 -14.06
C ARG A 106 22.90 -3.27 -12.65
N ARG A 107 22.46 -2.23 -11.94
CA ARG A 107 22.85 -1.98 -10.55
C ARG A 107 22.23 -3.00 -9.58
N LEU A 108 20.97 -3.37 -9.77
CA LEU A 108 20.25 -4.35 -8.95
C LEU A 108 20.76 -5.78 -9.14
N LEU A 109 21.12 -6.15 -10.38
CA LEU A 109 21.60 -7.49 -10.72
C LEU A 109 23.11 -7.66 -10.51
N GLY A 110 23.83 -6.58 -10.15
CA GLY A 110 25.28 -6.56 -10.17
C GLY A 110 25.84 -6.62 -11.60
N GLU A 111 26.97 -5.97 -11.85
CA GLU A 111 27.56 -5.84 -13.19
C GLU A 111 27.99 -7.19 -13.85
N HIS A 112 27.76 -8.32 -13.17
CA HIS A 112 28.30 -9.63 -13.52
C HIS A 112 27.36 -10.54 -14.32
N HIS A 113 26.08 -10.19 -14.52
CA HIS A 113 25.11 -11.13 -15.13
C HIS A 113 24.58 -10.73 -16.52
N LEU A 114 25.10 -9.67 -17.15
CA LEU A 114 24.69 -9.25 -18.50
C LEU A 114 25.80 -9.40 -19.54
N THR A 115 26.60 -10.46 -19.45
CA THR A 115 27.35 -10.98 -20.61
C THR A 115 26.65 -12.25 -21.10
N ILE A 116 25.59 -12.06 -21.90
CA ILE A 116 25.23 -13.05 -22.90
C ILE A 116 25.76 -12.47 -24.21
N THR A 117 26.96 -12.86 -24.59
CA THR A 117 27.46 -12.76 -25.96
C THR A 117 26.81 -13.84 -26.80
N ASP A 118 26.44 -13.48 -28.04
CA ASP A 118 26.00 -14.36 -29.13
C ASP A 118 26.84 -15.64 -29.28
#